data_AF-K9W4E0-F1
#
_entry.id   AF-K9W4E0-F1
#
_cell.length_a   1.000
_cell.length_b   1.000
_cell.length_c   1.000
_cell.angle_alpha   90.00
_cell.angle_beta   90.00
_cell.angle_gamma   90.00
#
_symmetry.space_group_name_H-M   'P 1'
#
loop_
_entity.id
_entity.type
_entity.pdbx_description
1 polymer ?
#
loop_
_entity_poly.entity_id
_entity_poly.type
_entity_poly.pdbx_seq_one_letter_code
_entity_poly.pdbx_strand_id
1 'polypeptide(L)'
;MYTPSSTDDRSGFPAELIRYSSQVESQKAQVRSRDNAAKTKSYDLGYAAILMPLNERDTKALLALFEREDIDQIEAEIDRNLLWLAPAPCWEDNPFDFLSEYL
;
A
#
# COMPACT_ATOMS: atom_id res chain seq x y z
N MET A 1 -28.93 -66.19 37.90
CA MET A 1 -27.84 -65.21 38.03
C MET A 1 -27.72 -64.47 36.72
N TYR A 2 -28.03 -63.17 36.70
CA TYR A 2 -27.99 -62.32 35.50
C TYR A 2 -26.70 -61.49 35.49
N THR A 3 -25.94 -61.53 34.39
CA THR A 3 -24.81 -60.64 34.13
C THR A 3 -25.30 -59.35 33.46
N PRO A 4 -24.88 -58.15 33.88
CA PRO A 4 -25.30 -56.93 33.23
C PRO A 4 -24.47 -56.64 31.97
N SER A 5 -25.21 -56.28 30.93
CA SER A 5 -24.84 -55.62 29.68
C SER A 5 -23.80 -54.49 29.85
N SER A 6 -22.68 -54.58 29.13
CA SER A 6 -21.74 -53.48 28.89
C SER A 6 -22.04 -52.85 27.53
N THR A 7 -22.94 -51.88 27.50
CA THR A 7 -23.18 -51.00 26.35
C THR A 7 -22.12 -49.90 26.36
N ASP A 8 -21.16 -50.03 25.45
CA ASP A 8 -20.13 -49.04 25.15
C ASP A 8 -20.74 -47.95 24.23
N ASP A 9 -21.55 -47.04 24.77
CA ASP A 9 -22.05 -45.86 24.05
C ASP A 9 -21.12 -44.67 24.28
N ARG A 10 -19.98 -44.71 23.59
CA ARG A 10 -18.92 -43.71 23.66
C ARG A 10 -19.04 -42.68 22.53
N SER A 11 -20.19 -42.01 22.43
CA SER A 11 -20.37 -40.83 21.57
C SER A 11 -21.30 -39.82 22.23
N GLY A 12 -20.93 -39.44 23.46
CA GLY A 12 -21.60 -38.37 24.18
C GLY A 12 -21.57 -37.07 23.38
N PHE A 13 -22.77 -36.51 23.17
CA PHE A 13 -23.09 -35.16 22.69
C PHE A 13 -22.00 -34.06 22.89
N PRO A 14 -21.31 -33.94 24.04
CA PRO A 14 -20.21 -32.98 24.21
C PRO A 14 -19.04 -33.13 23.21
N ALA A 15 -18.70 -34.35 22.79
CA ALA A 15 -17.60 -34.57 21.83
C ALA A 15 -17.95 -34.04 20.43
N GLU A 16 -19.23 -34.14 20.04
CA GLU A 16 -19.73 -33.57 18.79
C GLU A 16 -19.76 -32.03 18.84
N LEU A 17 -20.12 -31.44 19.99
CA LEU A 17 -20.05 -29.98 20.14
C LEU A 17 -18.63 -29.44 19.96
N ILE A 18 -17.63 -30.11 20.54
CA ILE A 18 -16.23 -29.70 20.41
C ILE A 18 -15.77 -29.77 18.95
N ARG A 19 -16.15 -30.84 18.24
CA ARG A 19 -15.87 -30.97 16.79
C ARG A 19 -16.54 -29.86 15.99
N TYR A 20 -17.82 -29.57 16.27
CA TYR A 20 -18.58 -28.55 15.55
C TYR A 20 -18.03 -27.14 15.80
N SER A 21 -17.68 -26.80 17.05
CA SER A 21 -17.03 -25.53 17.39
C SER A 21 -15.71 -25.34 16.65
N SER A 22 -14.87 -26.37 16.58
CA SER A 22 -13.59 -26.35 15.86
C SER A 22 -13.78 -26.13 14.35
N GLN A 23 -14.82 -26.73 13.77
CA GLN A 23 -15.18 -26.58 12.36
C GLN A 23 -15.64 -25.14 12.05
N VAL A 24 -16.47 -24.56 12.92
CA VAL A 24 -17.01 -23.20 12.75
C VAL A 24 -15.92 -22.13 12.89
N GLU A 25 -14.97 -22.30 13.80
CA GLU A 25 -13.82 -21.40 13.94
C GLU A 25 -12.91 -21.43 12.71
N SER A 26 -12.66 -22.62 12.18
CA SER A 26 -11.88 -22.80 10.94
C SER A 26 -12.54 -22.11 9.75
N GLN A 27 -13.87 -22.18 9.63
CA GLN A 27 -14.63 -21.48 8.59
C GLN A 27 -14.58 -19.95 8.79
N LYS A 28 -14.75 -19.44 10.02
CA LYS A 28 -14.64 -18.00 10.32
C LYS A 28 -13.23 -17.45 10.04
N ALA A 29 -12.19 -18.22 10.32
CA ALA A 29 -10.81 -17.85 10.01
C ALA A 29 -10.56 -17.76 8.50
N GLN A 30 -11.16 -18.65 7.69
CA GLN A 30 -11.07 -18.57 6.23
C GLN A 30 -11.85 -17.39 5.63
N VAL A 31 -13.03 -17.06 6.18
CA VAL A 31 -13.78 -15.85 5.74
C VAL A 31 -12.98 -14.59 6.03
N ARG A 32 -12.40 -14.46 7.23
CA ARG A 32 -11.51 -13.34 7.60
C ARG A 32 -10.27 -13.25 6.69
N SER A 33 -9.73 -14.37 6.23
CA SER A 33 -8.59 -14.39 5.30
C SER A 33 -8.97 -13.95 3.87
N ARG A 34 -10.21 -14.19 3.43
CA ARG A 34 -10.71 -13.73 2.12
C ARG A 34 -11.00 -12.24 2.09
N ASP A 35 -11.55 -11.70 3.18
CA ASP A 35 -11.87 -10.27 3.28
C ASP A 35 -10.61 -9.40 3.36
N ASN A 36 -9.49 -9.94 3.84
CA ASN A 36 -8.21 -9.23 3.91
C ASN A 36 -7.43 -9.20 2.56
N ALA A 37 -7.79 -10.04 1.58
CA ALA A 37 -7.14 -10.07 0.27
C ALA A 37 -7.83 -9.16 -0.76
N ALA A 38 -9.06 -8.70 -0.49
CA ALA A 38 -9.90 -7.98 -1.45
C ALA A 38 -10.08 -6.48 -1.13
N LYS A 39 -9.40 -5.93 -0.11
CA LYS A 39 -9.54 -4.52 0.28
C LYS A 39 -8.34 -3.66 -0.11
N THR A 40 -7.99 -3.70 -1.39
CA THR A 40 -7.26 -2.61 -2.06
C THR A 40 -8.10 -2.15 -3.25
N LYS A 41 -9.23 -1.52 -2.94
CA LYS A 41 -9.92 -0.63 -3.87
C LYS A 41 -10.10 0.72 -3.18
N SER A 42 -9.12 1.58 -3.36
CA SER A 42 -9.25 3.01 -3.13
C SER A 42 -8.28 3.72 -4.05
N TYR A 43 -8.66 3.83 -5.32
CA TYR A 43 -8.10 4.81 -6.23
C TYR A 43 -8.64 6.18 -5.82
N ASP A 44 -8.17 6.71 -4.70
CA ASP A 44 -8.32 8.12 -4.39
C ASP A 44 -7.14 8.84 -5.05
N LEU A 45 -7.45 9.46 -6.19
CA LEU A 45 -6.50 10.06 -7.12
C LEU A 45 -6.10 11.45 -6.62
N GLY A 46 -5.47 11.52 -5.46
CA GLY A 46 -4.96 12.75 -4.86
C GLY A 46 -3.47 12.92 -5.10
N TYR A 47 -3.06 13.21 -6.34
CA TYR A 47 -1.73 13.63 -6.85
C TYR A 47 -0.45 12.87 -6.46
N ALA A 48 -0.46 12.06 -5.41
CA ALA A 48 0.60 11.17 -5.00
C ALA A 48 -0.06 9.88 -4.51
N ALA A 49 -0.19 8.91 -5.41
CA ALA A 49 -0.50 7.55 -5.02
C ALA A 49 0.42 7.17 -3.85
N ILE A 50 -0.17 6.61 -2.78
CA ILE A 50 0.55 6.14 -1.58
C ILE A 50 1.84 5.48 -2.05
N LEU A 51 2.96 6.17 -1.82
CA LEU A 51 4.25 5.79 -2.36
C LEU A 51 4.52 4.38 -1.84
N MET A 52 4.42 3.40 -2.74
CA MET A 52 4.92 2.07 -2.41
C MET A 52 6.36 2.25 -1.93
N PRO A 53 6.77 1.59 -0.83
CA PRO A 53 8.12 1.73 -0.32
C PRO A 53 9.10 1.54 -1.47
N LEU A 54 9.98 2.52 -1.65
CA LEU A 54 11.02 2.48 -2.68
C LEU A 54 11.80 1.18 -2.51
N ASN A 55 11.80 0.35 -3.55
CA ASN A 55 12.63 -0.85 -3.53
C ASN A 55 14.09 -0.46 -3.79
N GLU A 56 15.00 -1.41 -3.56
CA GLU A 56 16.44 -1.19 -3.72
C GLU A 56 16.81 -0.79 -5.16
N ARG A 57 16.11 -1.32 -6.15
CA ARG A 57 16.30 -0.98 -7.57
C ARG A 57 15.96 0.49 -7.84
N ASP A 58 14.85 0.97 -7.29
CA ASP A 58 14.40 2.35 -7.48
C ASP A 58 15.35 3.32 -6.77
N THR A 59 15.85 2.94 -5.59
CA THR A 59 16.87 3.72 -4.85
C THR A 59 18.17 3.83 -5.66
N LYS A 60 18.63 2.72 -6.25
CA LYS A 60 19.81 2.71 -7.12
C LYS A 60 19.61 3.56 -8.37
N ALA A 61 18.41 3.53 -8.97
CA ALA A 61 18.08 4.37 -10.12
C ALA A 61 18.08 5.86 -9.74
N LEU A 62 17.55 6.22 -8.56
CA LEU A 62 17.61 7.59 -8.05
C LEU A 62 19.06 8.04 -7.83
N LEU A 63 19.89 7.22 -7.19
CA LEU A 63 21.30 7.53 -7.01
C LEU A 63 22.01 7.79 -8.35
N ALA A 64 21.77 6.95 -9.36
CA ALA A 64 22.32 7.14 -10.69
C ALA A 64 21.82 8.43 -11.39
N LEU A 65 20.61 8.88 -11.10
CA LEU A 65 20.09 10.16 -11.61
C LEU A 65 20.77 11.36 -10.95
N PHE A 66 21.14 11.25 -9.67
CA PHE A 66 21.79 12.33 -8.90
C PHE A 66 23.33 12.32 -9.02
N GLU A 67 23.95 11.22 -9.40
CA GLU A 67 25.40 11.09 -9.67
C GLU A 67 25.79 11.54 -11.09
N ARG A 68 24.96 12.37 -11.73
CA ARG A 68 25.20 12.78 -13.11
C ARG A 68 26.17 13.97 -13.15
N GLU A 69 27.34 13.77 -13.77
CA GLU A 69 28.39 14.79 -13.89
C GLU A 69 28.07 15.90 -14.90
N ASP A 70 27.04 15.72 -15.74
CA ASP A 70 26.66 16.64 -16.83
C ASP A 70 25.53 17.63 -16.43
N ILE A 71 25.19 17.72 -15.14
CA ILE A 71 24.09 18.58 -14.66
C ILE A 71 24.32 20.03 -15.07
N ASP A 72 25.54 20.55 -14.91
CA ASP A 72 25.90 21.93 -15.29
C ASP A 72 25.72 22.18 -16.79
N GLN A 73 25.99 21.17 -17.63
CA GLN A 73 25.81 21.28 -19.07
C GLN A 73 24.32 21.33 -19.44
N ILE A 74 23.50 20.53 -18.77
CA ILE A 74 22.05 20.50 -18.96
C ILE A 74 21.42 21.80 -18.47
N GLU A 75 21.87 22.34 -17.33
CA GLU A 75 21.46 23.66 -16.84
C GLU A 75 21.74 24.74 -17.89
N ALA A 76 22.97 24.81 -18.39
CA ALA A 76 23.36 25.79 -19.41
C ALA A 76 22.57 25.64 -20.73
N GLU A 77 22.17 24.42 -21.09
CA GLU A 77 21.32 24.17 -22.26
C GLU A 77 19.88 24.64 -22.00
N ILE A 78 19.31 24.34 -20.83
CA ILE A 78 17.98 24.79 -20.44
C ILE A 78 17.91 26.31 -20.43
N ASP A 79 18.87 26.98 -19.80
CA ASP A 79 18.93 28.45 -19.75
C ASP A 79 18.97 29.07 -21.14
N ARG A 80 19.82 28.52 -22.02
CA ARG A 80 19.86 28.96 -23.42
C ARG A 80 18.50 28.82 -24.07
N ASN A 81 17.81 27.69 -23.92
CA ASN A 81 16.49 27.47 -24.51
C ASN A 81 15.41 28.38 -23.91
N LEU A 82 15.43 28.62 -22.60
CA LEU A 82 14.51 29.51 -21.91
C LEU A 82 14.68 30.97 -22.37
N LEU A 83 15.90 31.40 -22.69
CA LEU A 83 16.15 32.73 -23.27
C LEU A 83 15.48 32.94 -24.65
N TRP A 84 15.20 31.86 -25.39
CA TRP A 84 14.49 31.94 -26.67
C TRP A 84 12.95 31.97 -26.51
N LEU A 85 12.43 31.66 -25.32
CA LEU A 85 11.00 31.74 -25.03
C LEU A 85 10.62 33.18 -24.69
N ALA A 86 9.97 33.85 -25.64
CA ALA A 86 9.35 35.16 -25.45
C ALA A 86 7.81 35.02 -25.43
N PRO A 87 7.10 35.62 -24.45
CA PRO A 87 7.63 36.41 -23.32
C PRO A 87 8.35 35.53 -22.30
N ALA A 88 9.24 36.17 -21.50
CA ALA A 88 9.90 35.48 -20.40
C ALA A 88 8.83 34.85 -19.49
N PRO A 89 8.90 33.54 -19.23
CA PRO A 89 7.97 32.90 -18.32
C PRO A 89 8.14 33.43 -16.89
N CYS A 90 7.02 33.64 -16.19
CA CYS A 90 6.93 34.22 -14.84
C CYS A 90 7.36 33.27 -13.72
N TRP A 91 8.43 32.48 -13.91
CA TRP A 91 8.87 31.46 -12.94
C TRP A 91 9.32 32.05 -11.60
N GLU A 92 9.74 33.31 -11.58
CA GLU A 92 10.18 34.02 -10.37
C GLU A 92 9.01 34.60 -9.55
N ASP A 93 7.83 34.74 -10.15
CA ASP A 93 6.63 35.15 -9.41
C ASP A 93 6.17 33.93 -8.61
N ASN A 94 6.33 33.98 -7.28
CA ASN A 94 5.81 32.93 -6.42
C ASN A 94 4.28 32.92 -6.56
N PRO A 95 3.68 31.87 -7.18
CA PRO A 95 2.25 31.84 -7.43
C PRO A 95 1.44 31.78 -6.13
N PHE A 96 2.11 31.56 -4.99
CA PHE A 96 1.56 31.45 -3.66
C PHE A 96 1.85 32.66 -2.77
N ASP A 97 2.40 33.76 -3.27
CA ASP A 97 2.63 34.95 -2.43
C ASP A 97 1.34 35.43 -1.75
N PHE A 98 0.18 35.23 -2.38
CA PHE A 98 -1.13 35.51 -1.79
C PHE A 98 -1.41 34.69 -0.52
N LEU A 99 -0.82 33.49 -0.35
CA LEU A 99 -1.04 32.65 0.84
C LEU A 99 -0.43 33.26 2.10
N SER A 100 0.56 34.15 1.96
CA SER A 100 1.12 34.88 3.09
C SER A 100 0.11 35.79 3.79
N GLU A 101 -1.00 36.14 3.13
CA GLU A 101 -2.10 36.92 3.71
C GLU A 101 -3.07 36.06 4.54
N TYR A 102 -2.99 34.73 4.45
CA TYR A 102 -3.92 33.78 5.07
C TYR A 102 -3.30 32.87 6.14
N LEU A 103 -1.97 32.93 6.33
CA LEU A 103 -1.21 32.17 7.34
C LEU A 103 -0.73 33.09 8.48
#